data_AF-A0A349LI12-F1
#
_entry.id   AF-A0A349LI12-F1
#
_cell.length_a   1.000
_cell.length_b   1.000
_cell.length_c   1.000
_cell.angle_alpha   90.00
_cell.angle_beta   90.00
_cell.angle_gamma   90.00
#
_symmetry.space_group_name_H-M   'P 1'
#
loop_
_entity.id
_entity.type
_entity.pdbx_description
1 polymer ?
#
loop_
_entity_poly.entity_id
_entity_poly.type
_entity_poly.pdbx_seq_one_letter_code
_entity_poly.pdbx_strand_id
1 'polypeptide(L)'
;MRLDLHIHTTASDGAWSPGQVVSEAVAAGLDVIAITDHDTVAGVATAQERASTLSMHVIPGIEVSSTYGTTDVHVLGYFVDPRSSVLLEHGRVAGSRRAERMREMLERLDRMEVKISYGAVMDEAGPEGVVIGRPHLAKALVKAGYAQSVWDAFERLIGNESEAFVPTHLLEPAEAVNLVLEAGGIPLWAHPPGQLVDSLLPLLLEAGLRGLEVHRPRSKKTDVIRLESICKANGL
;
A
#
# COMPACT_ATOMS: atom_id res chain seq x y z
N MET A 1 18.37 6.57 16.31
CA MET A 1 17.22 6.84 15.43
C MET A 1 16.65 5.50 14.97
N ARG A 2 15.44 5.18 15.39
CA ARG A 2 14.67 3.98 14.99
C ARG A 2 13.47 4.45 14.18
N LEU A 3 13.26 3.83 13.02
CA LEU A 3 12.29 4.28 12.03
C LEU A 3 11.50 3.12 11.47
N ASP A 4 10.25 3.40 11.13
CA ASP A 4 9.41 2.56 10.29
C ASP A 4 8.67 3.46 9.29
N LEU A 5 9.04 3.36 8.02
CA LEU A 5 8.64 4.31 6.98
C LEU A 5 7.56 3.74 6.05
N HIS A 6 6.91 2.65 6.43
CA HIS A 6 5.90 2.01 5.61
C HIS A 6 4.80 1.41 6.50
N ILE A 7 3.89 2.27 6.96
CA ILE A 7 2.83 1.88 7.89
C ILE A 7 1.47 2.26 7.35
N HIS A 8 0.55 1.30 7.37
CA HIS A 8 -0.85 1.49 7.02
C HIS A 8 -1.70 1.64 8.27
N THR A 9 -2.76 2.41 8.15
CA THR A 9 -3.76 2.65 9.18
C THR A 9 -5.12 2.14 8.71
N THR A 10 -6.14 2.28 9.56
CA THR A 10 -7.52 2.03 9.16
C THR A 10 -8.05 3.02 8.09
N ALA A 11 -7.26 4.00 7.62
CA ALA A 11 -7.64 4.77 6.45
C ALA A 11 -7.53 3.95 5.14
N SER A 12 -6.71 2.89 5.15
CA SER A 12 -6.64 1.89 4.09
C SER A 12 -6.84 0.47 4.63
N ASP A 13 -5.81 -0.37 4.72
CA ASP A 13 -5.94 -1.78 5.11
C ASP A 13 -5.24 -2.16 6.42
N GLY A 14 -4.73 -1.17 7.14
CA GLY A 14 -4.12 -1.32 8.46
C GLY A 14 -5.13 -1.71 9.54
N ALA A 15 -4.60 -2.32 10.61
CA ALA A 15 -5.42 -2.80 11.73
C ALA A 15 -5.69 -1.73 12.80
N TRP A 16 -4.90 -0.66 12.82
CA TRP A 16 -4.94 0.37 13.86
C TRP A 16 -5.30 1.72 13.26
N SER A 17 -6.10 2.50 14.00
CA SER A 17 -6.34 3.90 13.63
C SER A 17 -5.02 4.69 13.58
N PRO A 18 -4.97 5.81 12.84
CA PRO A 18 -3.76 6.64 12.78
C PRO A 18 -3.22 7.04 14.16
N GLY A 19 -4.11 7.36 15.11
CA GLY A 19 -3.72 7.69 16.49
C GLY A 19 -3.21 6.50 17.30
N GLN A 20 -3.76 5.29 17.07
CA GLN A 20 -3.25 4.07 17.69
C GLN A 20 -1.87 3.72 17.14
N VAL A 21 -1.66 3.80 15.82
CA VAL A 21 -0.34 3.60 15.20
C VAL A 21 0.73 4.46 15.85
N VAL A 22 0.46 5.76 16.05
CA VAL A 22 1.41 6.66 16.72
C VAL A 22 1.70 6.22 18.16
N SER A 23 0.67 5.79 18.90
CA SER A 23 0.81 5.36 20.30
C SER A 23 1.67 4.11 20.42
N GLU A 24 1.45 3.13 19.54
CA GLU A 24 2.19 1.88 19.50
C GLU A 24 3.63 2.09 19.01
N ALA A 25 3.84 2.99 18.05
CA ALA A 25 5.18 3.37 17.59
C ALA A 25 6.02 3.98 18.73
N VAL A 26 5.41 4.84 19.56
CA VAL A 26 6.07 5.39 20.75
C VAL A 26 6.36 4.29 21.77
N ALA A 27 5.42 3.38 22.03
CA ALA A 27 5.62 2.26 22.96
C ALA A 27 6.73 1.30 22.48
N ALA A 28 6.89 1.13 21.16
CA ALA A 28 7.97 0.37 20.54
C ALA A 28 9.33 1.11 20.53
N GLY A 29 9.35 2.39 20.95
CA GLY A 29 10.54 3.23 21.00
C GLY A 29 11.04 3.63 19.62
N LEU A 30 10.14 3.85 18.65
CA LEU A 30 10.46 4.47 17.36
C LEU A 30 10.57 5.99 17.53
N ASP A 31 11.46 6.61 16.75
CA ASP A 31 11.68 8.06 16.73
C ASP A 31 10.91 8.74 15.58
N VAL A 32 10.74 8.02 14.46
CA VAL A 32 10.13 8.51 13.22
C VAL A 32 9.27 7.42 12.59
N ILE A 33 8.07 7.77 12.17
CA ILE A 33 7.22 6.93 11.33
C ILE A 33 6.74 7.65 10.08
N ALA A 34 6.35 6.92 9.05
CA ALA A 34 5.58 7.45 7.92
C ALA A 34 4.23 6.75 7.83
N ILE A 35 3.15 7.52 7.68
CA ILE A 35 1.83 6.97 7.35
C ILE A 35 1.73 6.92 5.83
N THR A 36 1.60 5.72 5.27
CA THR A 36 1.65 5.47 3.82
C THR A 36 0.46 4.63 3.39
N ASP A 37 -0.73 5.03 3.80
CA ASP A 37 -1.97 4.35 3.43
C ASP A 37 -2.12 4.23 1.90
N HIS A 38 -2.72 3.12 1.45
CA HIS A 38 -2.94 2.86 0.02
C HIS A 38 -3.83 3.93 -0.61
N ASP A 39 -3.30 4.64 -1.60
CA ASP A 39 -4.00 5.62 -2.44
C ASP A 39 -4.71 6.75 -1.67
N THR A 40 -4.39 6.98 -0.40
CA THR A 40 -5.03 8.01 0.43
C THR A 40 -4.06 8.61 1.43
N VAL A 41 -4.28 9.88 1.76
CA VAL A 41 -3.57 10.63 2.81
C VAL A 41 -4.47 10.92 4.02
N ALA A 42 -5.67 10.33 4.07
CA ALA A 42 -6.69 10.63 5.08
C ALA A 42 -6.22 10.37 6.52
N GLY A 43 -5.32 9.42 6.74
CA GLY A 43 -4.78 9.11 8.07
C GLY A 43 -3.72 10.10 8.58
N VAL A 44 -3.13 10.90 7.69
CA VAL A 44 -1.93 11.71 7.99
C VAL A 44 -2.21 12.77 9.05
N ALA A 45 -3.27 13.57 8.87
CA ALA A 45 -3.57 14.70 9.76
C ALA A 45 -3.81 14.22 11.21
N THR A 46 -4.60 13.15 11.39
CA THR A 46 -4.87 12.57 12.71
C THR A 46 -3.61 11.99 13.36
N ALA A 47 -2.74 11.34 12.58
CA ALA A 47 -1.46 10.84 13.11
C ALA A 47 -0.54 11.99 13.55
N GLN A 48 -0.41 13.05 12.75
CA GLN A 48 0.39 14.21 13.09
C GLN A 48 -0.14 14.96 14.31
N GLU A 49 -1.47 15.12 14.41
CA GLU A 49 -2.11 15.70 15.58
C GLU A 49 -1.80 14.89 16.84
N ARG A 50 -1.91 13.54 16.77
CA ARG A 50 -1.57 12.67 17.90
C ARG A 50 -0.09 12.79 18.29
N ALA A 51 0.80 12.92 17.32
CA ALA A 51 2.24 13.03 17.55
C ALA A 51 2.66 14.41 18.10
N SER A 52 1.85 15.46 17.93
CA SER A 52 2.19 16.84 18.31
C SER A 52 2.57 17.06 19.79
N THR A 53 2.15 16.14 20.67
CA THR A 53 2.44 16.17 22.12
C THR A 53 3.43 15.10 22.56
N LEU A 54 3.99 14.33 21.62
CA LEU A 54 4.86 13.19 21.85
C LEU A 54 6.23 13.44 21.21
N SER A 55 7.26 12.75 21.68
CA SER A 55 8.59 12.75 21.05
C SER A 55 8.64 11.84 19.82
N MET A 56 7.72 12.03 18.86
CA MET A 56 7.55 11.21 17.66
C MET A 56 7.39 12.11 16.44
N HIS A 57 8.11 11.80 15.36
CA HIS A 57 7.91 12.48 14.08
C HIS A 57 7.05 11.62 13.16
N VAL A 58 6.01 12.23 12.56
CA VAL A 58 5.15 11.56 11.57
C VAL A 58 5.36 12.23 10.21
N ILE A 59 5.97 11.49 9.30
CA ILE A 59 6.15 11.89 7.90
C ILE A 59 4.81 11.71 7.18
N PRO A 60 4.30 12.76 6.51
CA PRO A 60 3.13 12.61 5.66
C PRO A 60 3.53 11.78 4.44
N GLY A 61 2.80 10.70 4.20
CA GLY A 61 3.08 9.81 3.07
C GLY A 61 1.84 9.19 2.46
N ILE A 62 2.07 8.42 1.42
CA ILE A 62 1.07 7.67 0.66
C ILE A 62 1.75 6.46 0.02
N GLU A 63 1.06 5.34 -0.11
CA GLU A 63 1.47 4.26 -1.00
C GLU A 63 0.56 4.26 -2.24
N VAL A 64 1.10 4.73 -3.36
CA VAL A 64 0.37 4.83 -4.63
C VAL A 64 0.34 3.48 -5.32
N SER A 65 -0.86 3.03 -5.69
CA SER A 65 -1.04 1.78 -6.41
C SER A 65 -0.92 1.96 -7.90
N SER A 66 -0.12 1.08 -8.51
CA SER A 66 0.12 1.03 -9.95
C SER A 66 0.16 -0.41 -10.42
N THR A 67 0.13 -0.61 -11.72
CA THR A 67 0.18 -1.95 -12.33
C THR A 67 1.15 -1.92 -13.50
N TYR A 68 2.09 -2.85 -13.54
CA TYR A 68 2.96 -3.09 -14.69
C TYR A 68 2.58 -4.41 -15.34
N GLY A 69 1.93 -4.35 -16.52
CA GLY A 69 1.31 -5.52 -17.14
C GLY A 69 0.20 -6.08 -16.26
N THR A 70 0.43 -7.22 -15.62
CA THR A 70 -0.51 -7.87 -14.67
C THR A 70 0.00 -7.86 -13.23
N THR A 71 1.18 -7.27 -12.97
CA THR A 71 1.79 -7.25 -11.64
C THR A 71 1.50 -5.94 -10.94
N ASP A 72 0.98 -6.01 -9.72
CA ASP A 72 0.84 -4.83 -8.86
C ASP A 72 2.24 -4.31 -8.46
N VAL A 73 2.42 -3.00 -8.60
CA VAL A 73 3.63 -2.27 -8.24
C VAL A 73 3.19 -1.09 -7.39
N HIS A 74 3.88 -0.83 -6.27
CA HIS A 74 3.54 0.28 -5.40
C HIS A 74 4.70 1.28 -5.30
N VAL A 75 4.35 2.56 -5.26
CA VAL A 75 5.30 3.67 -5.10
C VAL A 75 4.96 4.41 -3.81
N LEU A 76 5.90 4.42 -2.88
CA LEU A 76 5.82 5.24 -1.67
C LEU A 76 6.09 6.69 -2.04
N GLY A 77 5.27 7.59 -1.51
CA GLY A 77 5.55 9.02 -1.52
C GLY A 77 5.76 9.51 -0.09
N TYR A 78 6.92 10.12 0.17
CA TYR A 78 7.20 10.77 1.45
C TYR A 78 7.19 12.29 1.33
N PHE A 79 6.84 12.98 2.42
CA PHE A 79 6.80 14.45 2.49
C PHE A 79 5.82 15.09 1.49
N VAL A 80 4.80 14.35 1.06
CA VAL A 80 3.73 14.87 0.19
C VAL A 80 2.90 15.92 0.93
N ASP A 81 2.34 16.92 0.22
CA ASP A 81 1.30 17.79 0.80
C ASP A 81 -0.03 17.03 0.86
N PRO A 82 -0.58 16.72 2.06
CA PRO A 82 -1.84 15.99 2.20
C PRO A 82 -3.06 16.75 1.64
N ARG A 83 -2.90 18.05 1.34
CA ARG A 83 -3.95 18.89 0.73
C ARG A 83 -3.77 19.04 -0.77
N SER A 84 -2.78 18.39 -1.35
CA SER A 84 -2.52 18.40 -2.79
C SER A 84 -3.76 17.94 -3.55
N SER A 85 -4.25 18.77 -4.48
CA SER A 85 -5.43 18.46 -5.28
C SER A 85 -5.24 17.21 -6.13
N VAL A 86 -4.01 16.93 -6.60
CA VAL A 86 -3.73 15.74 -7.41
C VAL A 86 -3.85 14.45 -6.58
N LEU A 87 -3.44 14.47 -5.31
CA LEU A 87 -3.60 13.32 -4.41
C LEU A 87 -5.05 13.11 -4.00
N LEU A 88 -5.78 14.19 -3.73
CA LEU A 88 -7.21 14.10 -3.37
C LEU A 88 -8.03 13.55 -4.53
N GLU A 89 -7.75 13.98 -5.76
CA GLU A 89 -8.41 13.44 -6.95
C GLU A 89 -8.01 11.99 -7.22
N HIS A 90 -6.71 11.66 -7.09
CA HIS A 90 -6.24 10.27 -7.18
C HIS A 90 -6.99 9.36 -6.21
N GLY A 91 -7.08 9.74 -4.92
CA GLY A 91 -7.78 8.95 -3.91
C GLY A 91 -9.27 8.74 -4.23
N ARG A 92 -9.94 9.76 -4.78
CA ARG A 92 -11.34 9.65 -5.22
C ARG A 92 -11.51 8.66 -6.37
N VAL A 93 -10.63 8.71 -7.37
CA VAL A 93 -10.62 7.79 -8.52
C VAL A 93 -10.27 6.37 -8.07
N ALA A 94 -9.24 6.23 -7.25
CA ALA A 94 -8.78 4.97 -6.69
C ALA A 94 -9.86 4.28 -5.87
N GLY A 95 -10.55 5.01 -4.99
CA GLY A 95 -11.67 4.48 -4.20
C GLY A 95 -12.79 3.92 -5.07
N SER A 96 -13.16 4.64 -6.14
CA SER A 96 -14.21 4.23 -7.07
C SER A 96 -13.81 2.95 -7.82
N ARG A 97 -12.59 2.93 -8.39
CA ARG A 97 -12.05 1.76 -9.12
C ARG A 97 -11.89 0.54 -8.22
N ARG A 98 -11.45 0.72 -6.97
CA ARG A 98 -11.32 -0.38 -5.99
C ARG A 98 -12.67 -0.98 -5.63
N ALA A 99 -13.72 -0.17 -5.52
CA ALA A 99 -15.08 -0.66 -5.28
C ALA A 99 -15.62 -1.45 -6.49
N GLU A 100 -15.41 -0.98 -7.71
CA GLU A 100 -15.76 -1.69 -8.95
C GLU A 100 -15.02 -3.03 -9.05
N ARG A 101 -13.69 -2.98 -8.92
CA ARG A 101 -12.81 -4.14 -8.90
C ARG A 101 -13.25 -5.17 -7.86
N MET A 102 -13.59 -4.73 -6.65
CA MET A 102 -14.04 -5.64 -5.60
C MET A 102 -15.33 -6.37 -5.99
N ARG A 103 -16.30 -5.68 -6.59
CA ARG A 103 -17.53 -6.33 -7.09
C ARG A 103 -17.21 -7.38 -8.14
N GLU A 104 -16.33 -7.05 -9.09
CA GLU A 104 -15.92 -8.02 -10.12
C GLU A 104 -15.23 -9.25 -9.49
N MET A 105 -14.30 -9.05 -8.55
CA MET A 105 -13.65 -10.15 -7.83
C MET A 105 -14.67 -11.06 -7.12
N LEU A 106 -15.71 -10.48 -6.51
CA LEU A 106 -16.78 -11.25 -5.85
C LEU A 106 -17.60 -12.06 -6.85
N GLU A 107 -17.90 -11.51 -8.04
CA GLU A 107 -18.57 -12.26 -9.12
C GLU A 107 -17.70 -13.41 -9.63
N ARG A 108 -16.37 -13.22 -9.69
CA ARG A 108 -15.45 -14.29 -10.08
C ARG A 108 -15.39 -15.40 -9.01
N LEU A 109 -15.35 -15.03 -7.74
CA LEU A 109 -15.39 -15.97 -6.62
C LEU A 109 -16.70 -16.77 -6.59
N ASP A 110 -17.85 -16.16 -6.90
CA ASP A 110 -19.13 -16.87 -6.96
C ASP A 110 -19.12 -17.99 -8.01
N ARG A 111 -18.46 -17.76 -9.15
CA ARG A 111 -18.24 -18.81 -10.19
C ARG A 111 -17.35 -19.95 -9.71
N MET A 112 -16.52 -19.71 -8.70
CA MET A 112 -15.69 -20.70 -8.02
C MET A 112 -16.42 -21.32 -6.81
N GLU A 113 -17.72 -21.10 -6.67
CA GLU A 113 -18.56 -21.54 -5.55
C GLU A 113 -18.17 -20.93 -4.19
N VAL A 114 -17.42 -19.82 -4.19
CA VAL A 114 -17.02 -19.07 -3.00
C VAL A 114 -17.91 -17.83 -2.85
N LYS A 115 -18.91 -17.91 -1.97
CA LYS A 115 -19.92 -16.85 -1.82
C LYS A 115 -19.59 -15.90 -0.68
N ILE A 116 -19.20 -14.68 -1.03
CA ILE A 116 -18.97 -13.55 -0.11
C ILE A 116 -19.76 -12.33 -0.59
N SER A 117 -20.44 -11.63 0.32
CA SER A 117 -21.14 -10.40 -0.02
C SER A 117 -20.20 -9.20 0.05
N TYR A 118 -20.49 -8.16 -0.74
CA TYR A 118 -19.76 -6.89 -0.65
C TYR A 118 -19.84 -6.29 0.76
N GLY A 119 -20.99 -6.41 1.43
CA GLY A 119 -21.17 -5.98 2.81
C GLY A 119 -20.22 -6.67 3.79
N ALA A 120 -20.00 -7.99 3.65
CA ALA A 120 -19.06 -8.71 4.51
C ALA A 120 -17.61 -8.22 4.32
N VAL A 121 -17.24 -7.75 3.12
CA VAL A 121 -15.93 -7.14 2.89
C VAL A 121 -15.85 -5.74 3.51
N MET A 122 -16.93 -4.96 3.41
CA MET A 122 -17.01 -3.63 4.03
C MET A 122 -16.94 -3.69 5.56
N ASP A 123 -17.58 -4.68 6.18
CA ASP A 123 -17.50 -4.90 7.63
C ASP A 123 -16.05 -5.09 8.10
N GLU A 124 -15.20 -5.70 7.27
CA GLU A 124 -13.76 -5.88 7.56
C GLU A 124 -12.91 -4.66 7.23
N ALA A 125 -13.39 -3.75 6.37
CA ALA A 125 -12.75 -2.46 6.10
C ALA A 125 -13.02 -1.43 7.20
N GLY A 126 -14.14 -1.54 7.90
CA GLY A 126 -14.51 -0.65 8.99
C GLY A 126 -15.36 0.54 8.53
N PRO A 127 -15.31 1.70 9.22
CA PRO A 127 -16.25 2.81 9.01
C PRO A 127 -16.14 3.46 7.61
N GLU A 128 -17.09 4.33 7.27
CA GLU A 128 -17.13 5.00 5.96
C GLU A 128 -15.84 5.79 5.65
N GLY A 129 -15.35 5.69 4.42
CA GLY A 129 -14.17 6.42 3.92
C GLY A 129 -12.89 5.59 3.82
N VAL A 130 -12.89 4.32 4.23
CA VAL A 130 -11.75 3.39 4.09
C VAL A 130 -11.55 2.95 2.63
N VAL A 131 -10.28 2.91 2.21
CA VAL A 131 -9.89 2.34 0.90
C VAL A 131 -9.99 0.81 0.92
N ILE A 132 -11.02 0.25 0.28
CA ILE A 132 -11.23 -1.19 0.19
C ILE A 132 -10.14 -1.87 -0.67
N GLY A 133 -9.83 -3.13 -0.37
CA GLY A 133 -8.73 -3.86 -0.99
C GLY A 133 -8.80 -5.36 -0.73
N ARG A 134 -7.94 -6.13 -1.40
CA ARG A 134 -7.85 -7.59 -1.21
C ARG A 134 -7.62 -8.03 0.24
N PRO A 135 -6.85 -7.30 1.08
CA PRO A 135 -6.70 -7.71 2.48
C PRO A 135 -8.03 -7.75 3.24
N HIS A 136 -8.98 -6.86 2.94
CA HIS A 136 -10.33 -6.90 3.51
C HIS A 136 -11.11 -8.13 3.04
N LEU A 137 -11.02 -8.45 1.74
CA LEU A 137 -11.63 -9.66 1.18
C LEU A 137 -11.02 -10.93 1.79
N ALA A 138 -9.71 -10.97 2.00
CA ALA A 138 -9.04 -12.08 2.66
C ALA A 138 -9.56 -12.30 4.09
N LYS A 139 -9.71 -11.23 4.88
CA LYS A 139 -10.31 -11.29 6.23
C LYS A 139 -11.74 -11.83 6.17
N ALA A 140 -12.55 -11.34 5.23
CA ALA A 140 -13.93 -11.80 5.05
C ALA A 140 -14.00 -13.29 4.66
N LEU A 141 -13.11 -13.75 3.77
CA LEU A 141 -13.00 -15.15 3.36
C LEU A 141 -12.62 -16.07 4.53
N VAL A 142 -11.69 -15.64 5.38
CA VAL A 142 -11.30 -16.38 6.59
C VAL A 142 -12.49 -16.48 7.55
N LYS A 143 -13.15 -15.36 7.82
CA LYS A 143 -14.30 -15.29 8.73
C LYS A 143 -15.49 -16.13 8.25
N ALA A 144 -15.69 -16.22 6.94
CA ALA A 144 -16.70 -17.07 6.31
C ALA A 144 -16.30 -18.55 6.21
N GLY A 145 -15.07 -18.91 6.58
CA GLY A 145 -14.58 -20.29 6.60
C GLY A 145 -14.04 -20.82 5.26
N TYR A 146 -13.88 -19.96 4.24
CA TYR A 146 -13.32 -20.36 2.94
C TYR A 146 -11.78 -20.43 2.95
N ALA A 147 -11.14 -19.78 3.92
CA ALA A 147 -9.68 -19.78 4.08
C ALA A 147 -9.27 -19.96 5.55
N GLN A 148 -8.11 -20.57 5.78
CA GLN A 148 -7.56 -20.80 7.12
C GLN A 148 -6.83 -19.58 7.68
N SER A 149 -6.34 -18.71 6.79
CA SER A 149 -5.62 -17.50 7.14
C SER A 149 -5.66 -16.50 5.98
N VAL A 150 -5.30 -15.24 6.24
CA VAL A 150 -5.15 -14.22 5.19
C VAL A 150 -4.18 -14.71 4.11
N TRP A 151 -3.08 -15.36 4.51
CA TRP A 151 -2.09 -15.90 3.59
C TRP A 151 -2.69 -17.03 2.71
N ASP A 152 -3.45 -17.95 3.30
CA ASP A 152 -4.13 -19.04 2.58
C ASP A 152 -5.15 -18.49 1.56
N ALA A 153 -5.87 -17.41 1.93
CA ALA A 153 -6.77 -16.72 1.01
C ALA A 153 -6.02 -16.14 -0.20
N PHE A 154 -4.89 -15.46 0.03
CA PHE A 154 -4.06 -14.92 -1.06
C PHE A 154 -3.45 -16.02 -1.93
N GLU A 155 -2.98 -17.12 -1.34
CA GLU A 155 -2.36 -18.19 -2.11
C GLU A 155 -3.36 -18.87 -3.05
N ARG A 156 -4.59 -19.12 -2.59
CA ARG A 156 -5.52 -20.01 -3.29
C ARG A 156 -6.69 -19.32 -3.98
N LEU A 157 -7.16 -18.20 -3.42
CA LEU A 157 -8.45 -17.64 -3.80
C LEU A 157 -8.35 -16.28 -4.46
N ILE A 158 -7.42 -15.41 -4.05
CA ILE A 158 -7.45 -13.99 -4.49
C ILE A 158 -6.08 -13.39 -4.90
N GLY A 159 -5.02 -14.19 -4.87
CA GLY A 159 -3.69 -13.79 -5.35
C GLY A 159 -3.61 -13.64 -6.87
N ASN A 160 -2.47 -13.16 -7.37
CA ASN A 160 -2.31 -12.75 -8.78
C ASN A 160 -2.56 -13.89 -9.79
N GLU A 161 -2.36 -15.13 -9.38
CA GLU A 161 -2.58 -16.34 -10.21
C GLU A 161 -4.01 -16.90 -10.10
N SER A 162 -4.85 -16.34 -9.23
CA SER A 162 -6.24 -16.79 -9.07
C SER A 162 -7.12 -16.32 -10.22
N GLU A 163 -8.09 -17.16 -10.62
CA GLU A 163 -9.15 -16.77 -11.56
C GLU A 163 -9.99 -15.58 -11.07
N ALA A 164 -10.07 -15.40 -9.75
CA ALA A 164 -10.73 -14.26 -9.14
C ALA A 164 -9.90 -12.98 -9.15
N PHE A 165 -8.63 -13.02 -9.56
CA PHE A 165 -7.80 -11.84 -9.61
C PHE A 165 -8.25 -10.87 -10.69
N VAL A 166 -8.44 -9.62 -10.27
CA VAL A 166 -8.65 -8.48 -11.16
C VAL A 166 -7.51 -7.50 -10.88
N PRO A 167 -6.67 -7.12 -11.86
CA PRO A 167 -5.67 -6.07 -11.65
C PRO A 167 -6.34 -4.73 -11.34
N THR A 168 -5.72 -3.88 -10.51
CA THR A 168 -6.33 -2.60 -10.12
C THR A 168 -6.28 -1.56 -11.25
N HIS A 169 -5.21 -1.57 -12.05
CA HIS A 169 -4.99 -0.65 -13.18
C HIS A 169 -5.38 0.80 -12.84
N LEU A 170 -4.79 1.36 -11.78
CA LEU A 170 -4.99 2.78 -11.48
C LEU A 170 -4.08 3.65 -12.34
N LEU A 171 -2.78 3.36 -12.27
CA LEU A 171 -1.68 4.07 -12.89
C LEU A 171 -0.65 3.07 -13.38
N GLU A 172 0.13 3.47 -14.37
CA GLU A 172 1.43 2.85 -14.65
C GLU A 172 2.46 3.30 -13.59
N PRO A 173 3.51 2.50 -13.29
CA PRO A 173 4.45 2.82 -12.22
C PRO A 173 5.15 4.18 -12.39
N ALA A 174 5.46 4.59 -13.62
CA ALA A 174 6.04 5.90 -13.91
C ALA A 174 5.06 7.05 -13.61
N GLU A 175 3.76 6.85 -13.84
CA GLU A 175 2.72 7.83 -13.51
C GLU A 175 2.56 7.96 -12.00
N ALA A 176 2.71 6.86 -11.24
CA ALA A 176 2.72 6.90 -9.79
C ALA A 176 3.92 7.69 -9.22
N VAL A 177 5.09 7.57 -9.83
CA VAL A 177 6.26 8.42 -9.50
C VAL A 177 5.95 9.89 -9.76
N ASN A 178 5.40 10.22 -10.93
CA ASN A 178 5.04 11.59 -11.28
C ASN A 178 4.00 12.18 -10.33
N LEU A 179 2.97 11.41 -9.95
CA LEU A 179 1.95 11.84 -8.99
C LEU A 179 2.57 12.28 -7.65
N VAL A 180 3.53 11.51 -7.14
CA VAL A 180 4.24 11.86 -5.89
C VAL A 180 5.06 13.14 -6.06
N LEU A 181 5.76 13.30 -7.19
CA LEU A 181 6.55 14.49 -7.49
C LEU A 181 5.66 15.75 -7.61
N GLU A 182 4.53 15.64 -8.30
CA GLU A 182 3.53 16.72 -8.43
C GLU A 182 2.93 17.11 -7.07
N ALA A 183 2.81 16.14 -6.15
CA ALA A 183 2.40 16.40 -4.78
C ALA A 183 3.51 16.96 -3.88
N GLY A 184 4.70 17.25 -4.43
CA GLY A 184 5.85 17.80 -3.71
C GLY A 184 6.62 16.77 -2.88
N GLY A 185 6.34 15.49 -3.06
CA GLY A 185 6.95 14.41 -2.29
C GLY A 185 8.19 13.79 -2.93
N ILE A 186 8.71 12.77 -2.25
CA ILE A 186 9.87 11.98 -2.66
C ILE A 186 9.37 10.56 -3.00
N PRO A 187 9.46 10.13 -4.27
CA PRO A 187 9.00 8.81 -4.70
C PRO A 187 10.04 7.72 -4.45
N LEU A 188 9.61 6.61 -3.84
CA LEU A 188 10.40 5.41 -3.64
C LEU A 188 9.64 4.17 -4.09
N TRP A 189 10.34 3.16 -4.58
CA TRP A 189 9.72 1.91 -5.01
C TRP A 189 9.51 1.02 -3.78
N ALA A 190 8.25 0.80 -3.42
CA ALA A 190 7.85 -0.06 -2.32
C ALA A 190 8.07 -1.54 -2.68
N HIS A 191 8.57 -2.31 -1.71
CA HIS A 191 8.74 -3.77 -1.75
C HIS A 191 9.00 -4.39 -3.15
N PRO A 192 10.02 -3.92 -3.89
CA PRO A 192 10.20 -4.24 -5.30
C PRO A 192 10.25 -5.77 -5.55
N PRO A 193 9.44 -6.30 -6.47
CA PRO A 193 9.50 -7.71 -6.84
C PRO A 193 10.80 -7.99 -7.60
N GLY A 194 11.63 -8.87 -7.07
CA GLY A 194 13.00 -9.08 -7.53
C GLY A 194 13.14 -9.35 -9.04
N GLN A 195 12.15 -10.00 -9.66
CA GLN A 195 12.13 -10.31 -11.09
C GLN A 195 11.87 -9.10 -11.99
N LEU A 196 11.24 -8.03 -11.49
CA LEU A 196 10.94 -6.83 -12.29
C LEU A 196 11.99 -5.73 -12.11
N VAL A 197 12.88 -5.84 -11.12
CA VAL A 197 13.82 -4.77 -10.78
C VAL A 197 14.65 -4.35 -11.99
N ASP A 198 15.27 -5.29 -12.69
CA ASP A 198 16.19 -4.96 -13.79
C ASP A 198 15.46 -4.34 -14.99
N SER A 199 14.20 -4.72 -15.24
CA SER A 199 13.42 -4.23 -16.37
C SER A 199 12.70 -2.92 -16.10
N LEU A 200 12.21 -2.72 -14.88
CA LEU A 200 11.35 -1.58 -14.53
C LEU A 200 12.11 -0.43 -13.88
N LEU A 201 13.22 -0.70 -13.19
CA LEU A 201 14.01 0.35 -12.53
C LEU A 201 14.46 1.47 -13.48
N PRO A 202 14.97 1.20 -14.70
CA PRO A 202 15.40 2.27 -15.60
C PRO A 202 14.26 3.25 -15.94
N LEU A 203 13.05 2.73 -16.16
CA LEU A 203 11.86 3.53 -16.46
C LEU A 203 11.45 4.40 -15.26
N LEU A 204 11.54 3.84 -14.04
CA LEU A 204 11.22 4.58 -12.83
C LEU A 204 12.26 5.67 -12.53
N LEU A 205 13.55 5.39 -12.78
CA LEU A 205 14.62 6.39 -12.65
C LEU A 205 14.42 7.56 -13.62
N GLU A 206 14.04 7.27 -14.86
CA GLU A 206 13.70 8.30 -15.85
C GLU A 206 12.50 9.16 -15.41
N ALA A 207 11.50 8.53 -14.77
CA ALA A 207 10.37 9.23 -14.17
C ALA A 207 10.73 10.04 -12.90
N GLY A 208 11.94 9.88 -12.34
CA GLY A 208 12.41 10.64 -11.19
C GLY A 208 12.32 9.90 -9.85
N LEU A 209 12.29 8.56 -9.84
CA LEU A 209 12.40 7.73 -8.64
C LEU A 209 13.64 8.09 -7.82
N ARG A 210 13.50 8.11 -6.48
CA ARG A 210 14.55 8.57 -5.56
C ARG A 210 15.00 7.53 -4.53
N GLY A 211 14.44 6.32 -4.55
CA GLY A 211 14.83 5.27 -3.63
C GLY A 211 14.09 3.96 -3.87
N LEU A 212 14.57 2.89 -3.23
CA LEU A 212 13.92 1.58 -3.19
C LEU A 212 13.81 1.13 -1.74
N GLU A 213 12.71 0.47 -1.40
CA GLU A 213 12.57 -0.20 -0.13
C GLU A 213 13.38 -1.51 -0.13
N VAL A 214 14.46 -1.54 0.67
CA VAL A 214 15.37 -2.69 0.74
C VAL A 214 15.07 -3.58 1.93
N HIS A 215 14.97 -3.00 3.12
CA HIS A 215 14.84 -3.73 4.38
C HIS A 215 13.37 -3.89 4.75
N ARG A 216 12.85 -5.11 4.58
CA ARG A 216 11.47 -5.47 4.93
C ARG A 216 11.44 -6.65 5.89
N PRO A 217 10.37 -6.79 6.71
CA PRO A 217 10.13 -8.02 7.45
C PRO A 217 10.25 -9.25 6.53
N ARG A 218 11.03 -10.24 6.93
CA ARG A 218 11.24 -11.51 6.19
C ARG A 218 12.00 -11.40 4.85
N SER A 219 12.67 -10.27 4.57
CA SER A 219 13.53 -10.17 3.38
C SER A 219 14.64 -11.23 3.40
N LYS A 220 14.84 -11.92 2.27
CA LYS A 220 15.98 -12.84 2.13
C LYS A 220 17.27 -12.02 2.04
N LYS A 221 18.33 -12.50 2.69
CA LYS A 221 19.65 -11.82 2.66
C LYS A 221 20.16 -11.56 1.25
N THR A 222 19.91 -12.49 0.32
CA THR A 222 20.27 -12.36 -1.10
C THR A 222 19.59 -11.17 -1.76
N ASP A 223 18.31 -10.96 -1.47
CA ASP A 223 17.52 -9.88 -2.05
C ASP A 223 17.96 -8.53 -1.50
N VAL A 224 18.25 -8.47 -0.20
CA VAL A 224 18.81 -7.27 0.45
C VAL A 224 20.14 -6.88 -0.19
N ILE A 225 21.10 -7.79 -0.28
CA ILE A 225 22.43 -7.52 -0.87
C ILE A 225 22.30 -7.02 -2.32
N ARG A 226 21.41 -7.64 -3.10
CA ARG A 226 21.17 -7.23 -4.48
C ARG A 226 20.59 -5.82 -4.56
N LEU A 227 19.53 -5.54 -3.81
CA LEU A 227 18.88 -4.22 -3.82
C LEU A 227 19.81 -3.12 -3.29
N GLU A 228 20.59 -3.37 -2.23
CA GLU A 228 21.60 -2.41 -1.75
C GLU A 228 22.65 -2.09 -2.82
N SER A 229 23.09 -3.11 -3.57
CA SER A 229 24.07 -2.93 -4.65
C SER A 229 23.49 -2.10 -5.79
N ILE A 230 22.22 -2.33 -6.12
CA ILE A 230 21.47 -1.55 -7.11
C ILE A 230 21.33 -0.10 -6.66
N CYS A 231 20.95 0.16 -5.40
CA CYS A 231 20.85 1.51 -4.88
C CYS A 231 22.19 2.26 -4.98
N LYS A 232 23.28 1.63 -4.51
CA LYS A 232 24.64 2.20 -4.59
C LYS A 232 25.06 2.53 -6.03
N ALA A 233 24.76 1.66 -6.99
CA ALA A 233 25.13 1.85 -8.39
C ALA A 233 24.37 3.01 -9.06
N ASN A 234 23.19 3.35 -8.56
CA ASN A 234 22.32 4.38 -9.15
C ASN A 234 22.20 5.65 -8.30
N GLY A 235 22.90 5.74 -7.16
CA GLY A 235 22.85 6.91 -6.28
C GLY A 235 21.52 7.08 -5.53
N LEU A 236 20.87 5.96 -5.20
CA LEU A 236 19.59 5.88 -4.49
C LEU A 236 19.78 5.53 -3.00
#